data_AF-A0A4Z1HBM2-F1
#
_entry.id   AF-A0A4Z1HBM2-F1
#
_cell.length_a   1.000
_cell.length_b   1.000
_cell.length_c   1.000
_cell.angle_alpha   90.00
_cell.angle_beta   90.00
_cell.angle_gamma   90.00
#
_symmetry.space_group_name_H-M   'P 1'
#
loop_
_entity.id
_entity.type
_entity.pdbx_description
1 polymer ?
#
loop_
_entity_poly.entity_id
_entity_poly.type
_entity_poly.pdbx_seq_one_letter_code
_entity_poly.pdbx_strand_id
1 'polypeptide(L)'
;MTRNNHDDSSQSIQEEQIDSNHGDGSQSIQGEQPAQQNQLVVHGSNIVEFDFSTLRQHPVLTIEKTDDNVQMILDLDFSQPESVPGIGALLKVLMDYAEIIKDVKILIKAPKLYANAATFKSRLASVAMVMAVLNTFNNLTKVEVLARLDDYDSFEQLDLTLAAYQLKFYNWTLAHEVLGLDGKWDIHVNSEDELRLRGVYRKLFLKKL
;
A
#
# COMPACT_ATOMS: atom_id res chain seq x y z
N MET A 1 41.30 2.73 -64.07
CA MET A 1 40.29 2.34 -65.08
C MET A 1 38.92 2.63 -64.46
N THR A 2 38.39 3.83 -64.74
CA THR A 2 37.23 4.10 -65.63
C THR A 2 35.91 3.61 -64.99
N ARG A 3 35.15 4.48 -64.29
CA ARG A 3 34.23 5.56 -64.73
C ARG A 3 32.84 5.05 -65.19
N ASN A 4 31.79 5.55 -64.51
CA ASN A 4 30.56 6.21 -65.03
C ASN A 4 29.41 5.97 -64.00
N ASN A 5 28.85 6.92 -63.25
CA ASN A 5 28.22 8.24 -63.48
C ASN A 5 26.86 8.25 -64.19
N HIS A 6 25.97 9.05 -63.59
CA HIS A 6 24.80 9.81 -64.09
C HIS A 6 23.43 9.11 -64.05
N ASP A 7 22.48 9.59 -63.25
CA ASP A 7 21.61 10.81 -63.33
C ASP A 7 20.20 10.26 -63.67
N ASP A 8 19.04 10.86 -63.37
CA ASP A 8 18.71 12.25 -63.16
C ASP A 8 17.36 12.34 -62.41
N SER A 9 17.19 13.50 -61.80
CA SER A 9 16.02 14.18 -61.27
C SER A 9 14.75 14.04 -62.11
N SER A 10 13.58 14.18 -61.47
CA SER A 10 12.68 15.34 -61.72
C SER A 10 11.33 15.21 -61.01
N GLN A 11 10.92 16.33 -60.44
CA GLN A 11 9.57 16.61 -59.95
C GLN A 11 8.57 16.71 -61.11
N SER A 12 7.29 16.51 -60.82
CA SER A 12 6.18 17.01 -61.64
C SER A 12 4.96 17.30 -60.76
N ILE A 13 4.48 18.54 -60.86
CA ILE A 13 3.22 19.10 -60.34
C ILE A 13 2.24 19.15 -61.51
N GLN A 14 0.96 18.84 -61.25
CA GLN A 14 -0.25 19.36 -61.92
C GLN A 14 -1.45 18.88 -61.06
N GLU A 15 -2.23 19.72 -60.36
CA GLU A 15 -3.27 20.66 -60.85
C GLU A 15 -4.20 19.98 -61.88
N GLU A 16 -5.54 19.96 -61.77
CA GLU A 16 -6.47 20.99 -61.31
C GLU A 16 -7.94 20.45 -61.30
N GLN A 17 -8.81 21.15 -60.53
CA GLN A 17 -10.25 21.39 -60.74
C GLN A 17 -11.25 20.23 -60.53
N ILE A 18 -12.50 20.38 -60.05
CA ILE A 18 -13.46 21.42 -59.64
C ILE A 18 -14.61 20.57 -58.98
N ASP A 19 -15.30 20.94 -57.91
CA ASP A 19 -16.48 21.81 -57.99
C ASP A 19 -17.08 22.15 -56.62
N SER A 20 -17.81 23.25 -56.64
CA SER A 20 -18.36 24.03 -55.55
C SER A 20 -19.72 23.50 -55.07
N ASN A 21 -20.09 23.72 -53.79
CA ASN A 21 -21.28 24.51 -53.47
C ASN A 21 -21.55 24.73 -51.96
N HIS A 22 -21.80 26.01 -51.68
CA HIS A 22 -22.63 26.71 -50.69
C HIS A 22 -23.43 25.99 -49.58
N GLY A 23 -23.44 26.67 -48.42
CA GLY A 23 -24.50 26.73 -47.39
C GLY A 23 -23.91 27.21 -46.06
N ASP A 24 -23.77 28.52 -45.81
CA ASP A 24 -24.72 29.41 -45.10
C ASP A 24 -25.30 28.82 -43.80
N GLY A 25 -25.14 29.54 -42.67
CA GLY A 25 -25.79 29.17 -41.40
C GLY A 25 -25.05 29.60 -40.12
N SER A 26 -25.52 30.69 -39.54
CA SER A 26 -25.03 31.40 -38.35
C SER A 26 -25.14 30.67 -37.00
N GLN A 27 -24.20 31.02 -36.10
CA GLN A 27 -24.30 31.27 -34.64
C GLN A 27 -24.75 30.19 -33.62
N SER A 28 -23.92 30.12 -32.56
CA SER A 28 -24.22 30.15 -31.11
C SER A 28 -24.06 28.88 -30.24
N ILE A 29 -23.01 28.96 -29.38
CA ILE A 29 -22.93 28.75 -27.91
C ILE A 29 -23.41 27.43 -27.26
N GLN A 30 -22.67 27.07 -26.20
CA GLN A 30 -22.87 26.05 -25.16
C GLN A 30 -22.31 24.67 -25.54
N GLY A 31 -21.26 24.16 -24.90
CA GLY A 31 -21.00 24.20 -23.46
C GLY A 31 -21.33 22.83 -22.89
N GLU A 32 -20.52 21.82 -23.23
CA GLU A 32 -20.57 20.52 -22.56
C GLU A 32 -19.31 20.36 -21.71
N GLN A 33 -19.56 20.40 -20.40
CA GLN A 33 -18.61 20.19 -19.33
C GLN A 33 -17.86 18.86 -19.52
N PRO A 34 -16.53 18.82 -19.38
CA PRO A 34 -15.90 17.57 -18.98
C PRO A 34 -16.35 17.29 -17.56
N ALA A 35 -17.00 16.14 -17.36
CA ALA A 35 -17.27 15.60 -16.04
C ALA A 35 -15.97 15.62 -15.24
N GLN A 36 -15.92 16.50 -14.23
CA GLN A 36 -14.88 16.49 -13.22
C GLN A 36 -14.98 15.16 -12.50
N GLN A 37 -14.20 14.17 -12.95
CA GLN A 37 -13.70 13.18 -12.05
C GLN A 37 -12.96 13.96 -10.97
N ASN A 38 -13.50 13.98 -9.75
CA ASN A 38 -12.76 14.33 -8.55
C ASN A 38 -11.65 13.29 -8.38
N GLN A 39 -10.62 13.34 -9.23
CA GLN A 39 -9.32 12.83 -8.89
C GLN A 39 -8.79 13.80 -7.86
N LEU A 40 -8.78 13.32 -6.62
CA LEU A 40 -8.20 14.01 -5.49
C LEU A 40 -6.67 13.95 -5.67
N VAL A 41 -6.15 14.78 -6.58
CA VAL A 41 -4.72 14.91 -6.82
C VAL A 41 -4.14 15.69 -5.65
N VAL A 42 -3.78 14.97 -4.59
CA VAL A 42 -2.97 15.52 -3.51
C VAL A 42 -1.55 15.69 -4.05
N HIS A 43 -1.29 16.80 -4.74
CA HIS A 43 0.08 17.23 -5.00
C HIS A 43 0.78 17.36 -3.64
N GLY A 44 1.97 16.75 -3.53
CA GLY A 44 2.68 16.40 -2.29
C GLY A 44 3.08 17.53 -1.34
N SER A 45 2.48 18.72 -1.43
CA SER A 45 2.76 19.88 -0.58
C SER A 45 1.74 20.10 0.54
N ASN A 46 0.58 19.42 0.54
CA ASN A 46 -0.51 19.70 1.51
C ASN A 46 -1.13 18.47 2.20
N ILE A 47 -0.41 17.34 2.28
CA ILE A 47 -0.94 16.14 2.97
C ILE A 47 -1.27 16.41 4.44
N VAL A 48 -0.52 17.27 5.11
CA VAL A 48 -0.76 17.68 6.51
C VAL A 48 -2.09 18.45 6.62
N GLU A 49 -2.44 19.23 5.60
CA GLU A 49 -3.70 19.98 5.50
C GLU A 49 -4.89 19.13 5.05
N PHE A 50 -4.68 17.92 4.52
CA PHE A 50 -5.77 17.06 4.05
C PHE A 50 -6.73 16.68 5.19
N ASP A 51 -8.03 16.89 4.99
CA ASP A 51 -9.05 16.52 5.97
C ASP A 51 -9.40 15.03 5.88
N PHE A 52 -8.76 14.22 6.73
CA PHE A 52 -9.01 12.77 6.80
C PHE A 52 -10.38 12.40 7.34
N SER A 53 -11.15 13.34 7.93
CA SER A 53 -12.52 13.05 8.37
C SER A 53 -13.48 12.81 7.20
N THR A 54 -13.09 13.23 6.00
CA THR A 54 -13.82 12.99 4.75
C THR A 54 -13.72 11.55 4.24
N LEU A 55 -12.75 10.77 4.72
CA LEU A 55 -12.57 9.37 4.36
C LEU A 55 -13.34 8.46 5.32
N ARG A 56 -13.63 7.23 4.90
CA ARG A 56 -14.27 6.24 5.77
C ARG A 56 -13.35 5.92 6.94
N GLN A 57 -13.89 5.94 8.16
CA GLN A 57 -13.14 5.65 9.39
C GLN A 57 -13.27 4.17 9.77
N HIS A 58 -12.29 3.64 10.50
CA HIS A 58 -12.35 2.30 11.09
C HIS A 58 -11.77 2.32 12.51
N PRO A 59 -12.35 1.61 13.50
CA PRO A 59 -11.91 1.67 14.90
C PRO A 59 -10.45 1.27 15.15
N VAL A 60 -9.87 0.47 14.25
CA VAL A 60 -8.46 0.03 14.33
C VAL A 60 -7.50 0.92 13.54
N LEU A 61 -8.00 1.96 12.87
CA LEU A 61 -7.21 2.86 12.04
C LEU A 61 -7.24 4.24 12.68
N THR A 62 -6.06 4.76 12.95
CA THR A 62 -5.85 6.13 13.43
C THR A 62 -4.93 6.86 12.48
N ILE A 63 -5.16 8.16 12.27
CA ILE A 63 -4.24 9.03 11.55
C ILE A 63 -3.56 9.95 12.56
N GLU A 64 -2.25 9.87 12.65
CA GLU A 64 -1.42 10.80 13.39
C GLU A 64 -0.78 11.80 12.43
N LYS A 65 -0.87 13.09 12.78
CA LYS A 65 -0.27 14.18 12.03
C LYS A 65 0.80 14.85 12.89
N THR A 66 1.98 15.01 12.32
CA THR A 66 2.99 15.96 12.80
C THR A 66 3.05 17.14 11.83
N ASP A 67 3.87 18.14 12.14
CA ASP A 67 4.05 19.32 11.28
C ASP A 67 4.57 18.96 9.88
N ASP A 68 5.24 17.81 9.75
CA ASP A 68 5.95 17.36 8.54
C ASP A 68 5.52 15.98 8.02
N ASN A 69 4.76 15.20 8.79
CA ASN A 69 4.42 13.82 8.44
C ASN A 69 2.96 13.48 8.75
N VAL A 70 2.44 12.52 7.99
CA VAL A 70 1.17 11.87 8.28
C VAL A 70 1.41 10.38 8.33
N GLN A 71 1.19 9.78 9.49
CA GLN A 71 1.33 8.35 9.71
C GLN A 71 -0.05 7.73 9.94
N MET A 72 -0.34 6.67 9.19
CA MET A 72 -1.46 5.77 9.49
C MET A 72 -1.02 4.75 10.53
N ILE A 73 -1.80 4.56 11.58
CA ILE A 73 -1.59 3.52 12.59
C ILE A 73 -2.71 2.50 12.49
N LEU A 74 -2.33 1.22 12.37
CA LEU A 74 -3.24 0.08 12.37
C LEU A 74 -3.05 -0.72 13.66
N ASP A 75 -4.02 -0.67 14.58
CA ASP A 75 -4.00 -1.44 15.83
C ASP A 75 -4.75 -2.78 15.68
N LEU A 76 -4.00 -3.83 15.37
CA LEU A 76 -4.51 -5.19 15.20
C LEU A 76 -4.39 -5.98 16.50
N ASP A 77 -5.39 -5.82 17.38
CA ASP A 77 -5.48 -6.59 18.63
C ASP A 77 -6.22 -7.92 18.44
N PHE A 78 -5.47 -9.02 18.54
CA PHE A 78 -5.96 -10.40 18.54
C PHE A 78 -5.89 -11.06 19.93
N SER A 79 -5.63 -10.31 21.01
CA SER A 79 -5.47 -10.88 22.35
C SER A 79 -6.72 -11.63 22.84
N GLN A 80 -7.91 -11.16 22.46
CA GLN A 80 -9.17 -11.82 22.82
C GLN A 80 -9.60 -12.84 21.75
N PRO A 81 -10.20 -14.00 22.13
CA PRO A 81 -10.67 -15.01 21.18
C PRO A 81 -11.67 -14.48 20.14
N GLU A 82 -12.57 -13.59 20.58
CA GLU A 82 -13.60 -12.96 19.74
C GLU A 82 -13.13 -11.66 19.07
N SER A 83 -11.96 -11.15 19.43
CA SER A 83 -11.37 -9.98 18.78
C SER A 83 -10.77 -10.41 17.45
N VAL A 84 -11.62 -10.41 16.43
CA VAL A 84 -11.18 -10.34 15.05
C VAL A 84 -11.48 -8.91 14.60
N PRO A 85 -10.45 -8.07 14.36
CA PRO A 85 -10.65 -6.80 13.67
C PRO A 85 -11.53 -7.07 12.45
N GLY A 86 -12.57 -6.27 12.21
CA GLY A 86 -13.50 -6.45 11.11
C GLY A 86 -12.79 -6.37 9.75
N ILE A 87 -12.06 -7.42 9.38
CA ILE A 87 -10.94 -7.33 8.43
C ILE A 87 -11.47 -6.92 7.06
N GLY A 88 -12.59 -7.49 6.62
CA GLY A 88 -13.21 -7.12 5.36
C GLY A 88 -13.67 -5.65 5.31
N ALA A 89 -14.09 -5.06 6.43
CA ALA A 89 -14.41 -3.63 6.50
C ALA A 89 -13.12 -2.79 6.50
N LEU A 90 -12.11 -3.19 7.29
CA LEU A 90 -10.80 -2.54 7.31
C LEU A 90 -10.17 -2.49 5.92
N LEU A 91 -10.11 -3.61 5.19
CA LEU A 91 -9.50 -3.65 3.85
C LEU A 91 -10.19 -2.68 2.89
N LYS A 92 -11.51 -2.55 2.95
CA LYS A 92 -12.27 -1.59 2.14
C LYS A 92 -11.96 -0.15 2.53
N VAL A 93 -11.77 0.12 3.81
CA VAL A 93 -11.42 1.44 4.33
C VAL A 93 -10.00 1.81 3.91
N LEU A 94 -9.03 0.90 4.06
CA LEU A 94 -7.63 1.13 3.69
C LEU A 94 -7.47 1.64 2.25
N MET A 95 -8.24 1.10 1.30
CA MET A 95 -8.18 1.53 -0.10
C MET A 95 -8.45 3.03 -0.30
N ASP A 96 -9.24 3.68 0.57
CA ASP A 96 -9.52 5.13 0.46
C ASP A 96 -8.27 5.98 0.74
N TYR A 97 -7.28 5.41 1.40
CA TYR A 97 -6.06 6.09 1.82
C TYR A 97 -4.87 5.83 0.87
N ALA A 98 -5.04 4.94 -0.12
CA ALA A 98 -3.94 4.38 -0.93
C ALA A 98 -3.10 5.44 -1.67
N GLU A 99 -3.75 6.51 -2.13
CA GLU A 99 -3.10 7.61 -2.86
C GLU A 99 -2.54 8.69 -1.93
N ILE A 100 -2.88 8.66 -0.64
CA ILE A 100 -2.55 9.74 0.30
C ILE A 100 -1.44 9.30 1.24
N ILE A 101 -1.58 8.13 1.86
CA ILE A 101 -0.70 7.70 2.95
C ILE A 101 0.64 7.18 2.43
N LYS A 102 1.71 7.66 3.08
CA LYS A 102 3.11 7.31 2.78
C LYS A 102 3.78 6.50 3.89
N ASP A 103 3.38 6.70 5.14
CA ASP A 103 3.95 6.03 6.32
C ASP A 103 2.84 5.26 7.04
N VAL A 104 3.06 3.97 7.27
CA VAL A 104 2.13 3.11 8.01
C VAL A 104 2.86 2.41 9.15
N LYS A 105 2.29 2.47 10.35
CA LYS A 105 2.69 1.66 11.50
C LYS A 105 1.60 0.62 11.79
N ILE A 106 1.99 -0.64 11.90
CA ILE A 106 1.09 -1.75 12.20
C ILE A 106 1.46 -2.29 13.57
N LEU A 107 0.57 -2.10 14.54
CA LEU A 107 0.69 -2.65 15.88
C LEU A 107 -0.04 -4.00 15.91
N ILE A 108 0.64 -5.07 16.31
CA ILE A 108 0.06 -6.41 16.39
C ILE A 108 0.13 -6.88 17.83
N LYS A 109 -1.03 -7.20 18.42
CA LYS A 109 -1.08 -7.88 19.73
C LYS A 109 -1.63 -9.28 19.53
N ALA A 110 -0.79 -10.29 19.71
CA ALA A 110 -1.17 -11.70 19.62
C ALA A 110 -1.45 -12.28 21.01
N PRO A 111 -2.23 -13.37 21.14
CA PRO A 111 -2.29 -14.09 22.42
C PRO A 111 -0.99 -14.86 22.67
N LYS A 112 -0.60 -15.06 23.94
CA LYS A 112 0.53 -15.94 24.30
C LYS A 112 0.40 -17.34 23.73
N LEU A 113 -0.82 -17.87 23.74
CA LEU A 113 -1.14 -19.20 23.25
C LEU A 113 -2.37 -19.13 22.36
N TYR A 114 -2.24 -19.65 21.14
CA TYR A 114 -3.39 -19.83 20.27
C TYR A 114 -4.21 -21.03 20.71
N ALA A 115 -5.53 -20.87 20.81
CA ALA A 115 -6.44 -21.95 21.20
C ALA A 115 -6.33 -23.18 20.29
N ASN A 116 -6.06 -22.97 18.99
CA ASN A 116 -5.81 -24.03 18.03
C ASN A 116 -5.11 -23.47 16.77
N ALA A 117 -4.59 -24.39 15.93
CA ALA A 117 -3.89 -24.05 14.70
C ALA A 117 -4.78 -23.34 13.65
N ALA A 118 -6.10 -23.58 13.64
CA ALA A 118 -7.00 -22.90 12.71
C ALA A 118 -7.17 -21.42 13.08
N THR A 119 -7.31 -21.10 14.36
CA THR A 119 -7.33 -19.72 14.87
C THR A 119 -6.05 -18.98 14.53
N PHE A 120 -4.88 -19.60 14.75
CA PHE A 120 -3.60 -19.02 14.34
C PHE A 120 -3.58 -18.70 12.85
N LYS A 121 -3.88 -19.69 11.99
CA LYS A 121 -3.88 -19.53 10.52
C LYS A 121 -4.85 -18.44 10.07
N SER A 122 -6.05 -18.39 10.64
CA SER A 122 -7.04 -17.36 10.31
C SER A 122 -6.54 -15.96 10.63
N ARG A 123 -5.89 -15.77 11.79
CA ARG A 123 -5.35 -14.46 12.20
C ARG A 123 -4.16 -14.06 11.34
N LEU A 124 -3.26 -15.00 11.07
CA LEU A 124 -2.13 -14.79 10.17
C LEU A 124 -2.61 -14.41 8.76
N ALA A 125 -3.67 -15.07 8.26
CA ALA A 125 -4.29 -14.72 6.99
C ALA A 125 -4.87 -13.29 7.01
N SER A 126 -5.53 -12.87 8.09
CA SER A 126 -6.04 -11.50 8.24
C SER A 126 -4.92 -10.47 8.13
N VAL A 127 -3.79 -10.67 8.84
CA VAL A 127 -2.64 -9.76 8.75
C VAL A 127 -2.05 -9.79 7.34
N ALA A 128 -1.93 -10.96 6.72
CA ALA A 128 -1.44 -11.09 5.35
C ALA A 128 -2.32 -10.33 4.32
N MET A 129 -3.64 -10.29 4.51
CA MET A 129 -4.52 -9.50 3.65
C MET A 129 -4.27 -7.99 3.79
N VAL A 130 -3.94 -7.50 4.99
CA VAL A 130 -3.52 -6.10 5.18
C VAL A 130 -2.25 -5.81 4.38
N MET A 131 -1.24 -6.69 4.48
CA MET A 131 0.01 -6.55 3.72
C MET A 131 -0.25 -6.56 2.20
N ALA A 132 -1.18 -7.41 1.74
CA ALA A 132 -1.58 -7.46 0.34
C ALA A 132 -2.22 -6.15 -0.15
N VAL A 133 -3.04 -5.49 0.68
CA VAL A 133 -3.61 -4.17 0.36
C VAL A 133 -2.52 -3.09 0.36
N LEU A 134 -1.64 -3.07 1.35
CA LEU A 134 -0.54 -2.09 1.41
C LEU A 134 0.40 -2.19 0.21
N ASN A 135 0.61 -3.40 -0.33
CA ASN A 135 1.36 -3.60 -1.56
C ASN A 135 0.74 -2.96 -2.81
N THR A 136 -0.51 -2.47 -2.73
CA THR A 136 -1.18 -1.75 -3.82
C THR A 136 -1.05 -0.23 -3.72
N PHE A 137 -0.49 0.28 -2.62
CA PHE A 137 -0.36 1.72 -2.39
C PHE A 137 0.88 2.23 -3.13
N ASN A 138 0.68 3.07 -4.15
CA ASN A 138 1.77 3.60 -4.96
C ASN A 138 2.66 4.58 -4.20
N ASN A 139 2.11 5.29 -3.21
CA ASN A 139 2.78 6.35 -2.47
C ASN A 139 3.39 5.88 -1.14
N LEU A 140 3.23 4.60 -0.80
CA LEU A 140 3.74 4.03 0.44
C LEU A 140 5.27 3.99 0.42
N THR A 141 5.90 4.79 1.27
CA THR A 141 7.35 4.89 1.36
C THR A 141 7.91 4.11 2.54
N LYS A 142 7.15 3.93 3.63
CA LYS A 142 7.63 3.27 4.85
C LYS A 142 6.53 2.45 5.51
N VAL A 143 6.88 1.25 5.98
CA VAL A 143 6.03 0.46 6.89
C VAL A 143 6.80 -0.03 8.10
N GLU A 144 6.28 0.24 9.29
CA GLU A 144 6.79 -0.32 10.54
C GLU A 144 5.82 -1.37 11.06
N VAL A 145 6.28 -2.61 11.26
CA VAL A 145 5.50 -3.69 11.87
C VAL A 145 6.03 -3.94 13.27
N LEU A 146 5.17 -3.75 14.27
CA LEU A 146 5.54 -3.78 15.68
C LEU A 146 4.65 -4.76 16.43
N ALA A 147 5.27 -5.76 17.05
CA ALA A 147 4.58 -6.70 17.93
C ALA A 147 4.56 -6.19 19.38
N ARG A 148 3.40 -6.22 20.03
CA ARG A 148 3.26 -5.96 21.46
C ARG A 148 3.23 -7.28 22.21
N LEU A 149 4.33 -7.60 22.88
CA LEU A 149 4.52 -8.81 23.67
C LEU A 149 4.09 -8.58 25.10
N ASP A 150 3.58 -9.62 25.74
CA ASP A 150 3.23 -9.58 27.17
C ASP A 150 4.50 -9.71 28.06
N ASP A 151 5.53 -10.42 27.59
CA ASP A 151 6.84 -10.56 28.23
C ASP A 151 7.94 -10.82 27.17
N TYR A 152 9.21 -10.78 27.59
CA TYR A 152 10.37 -10.95 26.70
C TYR A 152 10.48 -12.38 26.13
N ASP A 153 9.96 -13.38 26.85
CA ASP A 153 10.06 -14.79 26.48
C ASP A 153 8.91 -15.24 25.55
N SER A 154 7.94 -14.36 25.28
CA SER A 154 6.75 -14.64 24.47
C SER A 154 7.01 -14.54 22.95
N PHE A 155 8.04 -15.23 22.47
CA PHE A 155 8.41 -15.22 21.05
C PHE A 155 7.25 -15.61 20.14
N GLU A 156 6.37 -16.53 20.56
CA GLU A 156 5.21 -17.00 19.79
C GLU A 156 4.23 -15.86 19.45
N GLN A 157 4.22 -14.77 20.23
CA GLN A 157 3.41 -13.59 19.90
C GLN A 157 3.96 -12.82 18.67
N LEU A 158 5.22 -13.07 18.26
CA LEU A 158 5.79 -12.55 17.02
C LEU A 158 5.26 -13.25 15.77
N ASP A 159 4.63 -14.43 15.89
CA ASP A 159 4.28 -15.26 14.72
C ASP A 159 3.33 -14.56 13.73
N LEU A 160 2.48 -13.62 14.16
CA LEU A 160 1.63 -12.87 13.23
C LEU A 160 2.41 -11.84 12.40
N THR A 161 3.58 -11.41 12.88
CA THR A 161 4.46 -10.49 12.14
C THR A 161 5.09 -11.14 10.92
N LEU A 162 5.06 -12.48 10.81
CA LEU A 162 5.52 -13.24 9.64
C LEU A 162 4.84 -12.77 8.34
N ALA A 163 3.64 -12.21 8.42
CA ALA A 163 2.96 -11.62 7.29
C ALA A 163 3.75 -10.46 6.66
N ALA A 164 4.57 -9.74 7.42
CA ALA A 164 5.39 -8.62 6.93
C ALA A 164 6.36 -9.03 5.83
N TYR A 165 6.84 -10.29 5.83
CA TYR A 165 7.68 -10.83 4.76
C TYR A 165 6.98 -10.90 3.38
N GLN A 166 5.66 -10.66 3.32
CA GLN A 166 4.90 -10.57 2.07
C GLN A 166 4.85 -9.13 1.51
N LEU A 167 5.40 -8.13 2.20
CA LEU A 167 5.57 -6.78 1.66
C LEU A 167 6.56 -6.81 0.48
N LYS A 168 6.22 -6.13 -0.62
CA LYS A 168 6.95 -6.18 -1.90
C LYS A 168 7.99 -5.07 -2.08
N PHE A 169 8.03 -4.11 -1.16
CA PHE A 169 9.02 -3.03 -1.14
C PHE A 169 10.02 -3.27 -0.01
N TYR A 170 11.17 -2.60 -0.07
CA TYR A 170 12.28 -2.86 0.85
C TYR A 170 12.29 -1.99 2.11
N ASN A 171 11.56 -0.87 2.11
CA ASN A 171 11.56 0.07 3.22
C ASN A 171 10.48 -0.29 4.25
N TRP A 172 10.64 -1.45 4.89
CA TRP A 172 9.86 -1.83 6.05
C TRP A 172 10.74 -2.36 7.17
N THR A 173 10.27 -2.24 8.41
CA THR A 173 10.99 -2.69 9.61
C THR A 173 10.12 -3.60 10.45
N LEU A 174 10.78 -4.47 11.23
CA LEU A 174 10.16 -5.33 12.23
C LEU A 174 10.70 -4.93 13.60
N ALA A 175 9.84 -4.78 14.59
CA ALA A 175 10.23 -4.50 15.96
C ALA A 175 9.26 -5.16 16.94
N HIS A 176 9.64 -5.17 18.22
CA HIS A 176 8.72 -5.53 19.29
C HIS A 176 8.82 -4.55 20.47
N GLU A 177 7.75 -4.49 21.24
CA GLU A 177 7.65 -3.81 22.53
C GLU A 177 7.16 -4.83 23.55
N VAL A 178 7.54 -4.65 24.81
CA VAL A 178 7.09 -5.52 25.91
C VAL A 178 6.21 -4.69 26.82
N LEU A 179 4.97 -5.15 27.04
CA LEU A 179 4.01 -4.43 27.87
C LEU A 179 4.56 -4.20 29.29
N GLY A 180 4.53 -2.95 29.73
CA GLY A 180 5.06 -2.54 31.03
C GLY A 180 6.57 -2.26 31.05
N LEU A 181 7.26 -2.39 29.92
CA LEU A 181 8.64 -1.93 29.76
C LEU A 181 8.67 -0.78 28.73
N ASP A 182 9.36 0.30 29.10
CA ASP A 182 9.61 1.39 28.16
C ASP A 182 10.73 0.97 27.20
N GLY A 183 10.37 0.73 25.95
CA GLY A 183 11.35 0.40 24.92
C GLY A 183 10.73 -0.20 23.68
N LYS A 184 11.41 0.03 22.56
CA LYS A 184 11.17 -0.61 21.27
C LYS A 184 12.46 -1.31 20.84
N TRP A 185 12.38 -2.60 20.56
CA TRP A 185 13.52 -3.42 20.15
C TRP A 185 13.36 -3.80 18.68
N ASP A 186 14.25 -3.28 17.84
CA ASP A 186 14.26 -3.60 16.41
C ASP A 186 14.74 -5.05 16.18
N ILE A 187 14.00 -5.78 15.35
CA ILE A 187 14.38 -7.11 14.89
C ILE A 187 15.15 -6.95 13.59
N HIS A 188 16.47 -6.79 13.70
CA HIS A 188 17.35 -6.60 12.57
C HIS A 188 17.48 -7.87 11.70
N VAL A 189 17.74 -7.67 10.40
CA VAL A 189 18.04 -8.75 9.47
C VAL A 189 19.23 -9.57 10.00
N ASN A 190 19.08 -10.90 10.03
CA ASN A 190 20.04 -11.86 10.57
C ASN A 190 20.22 -11.85 12.11
N SER A 191 19.37 -11.16 12.87
CA SER A 191 19.27 -11.39 14.32
C SER A 191 18.72 -12.80 14.60
N GLU A 192 18.94 -13.33 15.81
CA GLU A 192 18.41 -14.64 16.21
C GLU A 192 16.89 -14.72 16.01
N ASP A 193 16.16 -13.68 16.41
CA ASP A 193 14.72 -13.60 16.24
C ASP A 193 14.30 -13.56 14.77
N GLU A 194 14.99 -12.77 13.93
CA GLU A 194 14.71 -12.73 12.50
C GLU A 194 14.98 -14.09 11.84
N LEU A 195 16.06 -14.77 12.21
CA LEU A 195 16.39 -16.10 11.71
C LEU A 195 15.30 -17.12 12.10
N ARG A 196 14.83 -17.06 13.35
CA ARG A 196 13.77 -17.93 13.87
C ARG A 196 12.46 -17.66 13.13
N LEU A 197 12.04 -16.40 13.02
CA LEU A 197 10.84 -15.97 12.27
C LEU A 197 10.92 -16.41 10.81
N ARG A 198 12.03 -16.14 10.12
CA ARG A 198 12.26 -16.57 8.74
C ARG A 198 12.17 -18.09 8.58
N GLY A 199 12.65 -18.84 9.58
CA GLY A 199 12.50 -20.30 9.64
C GLY A 199 11.03 -20.73 9.70
N VAL A 200 10.20 -20.06 10.52
CA VAL A 200 8.76 -20.32 10.60
C VAL A 200 8.06 -19.92 9.29
N TYR A 201 8.37 -18.74 8.75
CA TYR A 201 7.84 -18.26 7.47
C TYR A 201 8.07 -19.28 6.34
N ARG A 202 9.31 -19.79 6.21
CA ARG A 202 9.64 -20.81 5.21
C ARG A 202 8.80 -22.09 5.38
N LYS A 203 8.57 -22.53 6.61
CA LYS A 203 7.75 -23.72 6.90
C LYS A 203 6.28 -23.54 6.55
N LEU A 204 5.75 -22.32 6.70
CA LEU A 204 4.33 -22.02 6.51
C LEU A 204 3.98 -21.62 5.07
N PHE A 205 4.86 -20.84 4.41
CA PHE A 205 4.56 -20.19 3.13
C PHE A 205 5.42 -20.68 1.96
N LEU A 206 6.63 -21.19 2.23
CA LEU A 206 7.59 -21.57 1.18
C LEU A 206 7.86 -23.07 1.09
N LYS A 207 7.08 -23.90 1.80
CA LYS A 207 7.14 -25.34 1.59
C LYS A 207 6.72 -25.64 0.16
N LYS A 208 7.72 -25.97 -0.67
CA LYS A 208 7.56 -26.65 -1.95
C LYS A 208 6.85 -27.99 -1.73
N LEU A 209 5.97 -28.27 -2.69
CA LEU A 209 5.54 -29.58 -3.19
C LEU A 209 6.62 -30.66 -3.05
#